data_AF-A0A2N3AJ44-F1
#
_entry.id   AF-A0A2N3AJ44-F1
#
_cell.length_a   1.000
_cell.length_b   1.000
_cell.length_c   1.000
_cell.angle_alpha   90.00
_cell.angle_beta   90.00
_cell.angle_gamma   90.00
#
_symmetry.space_group_name_H-M   'P 1'
#
loop_
_entity.id
_entity.type
_entity.pdbx_description
1 polymer ?
#
loop_
_entity_poly.entity_id
_entity_poly.type
_entity_poly.pdbx_seq_one_letter_code
_entity_poly.pdbx_strand_id
1 'polypeptide(L)'
;MCNKNSILDYLPPDFPQDKYKKIYTKVLHYKDNFQLQCQQFSGGWRSLVYRYLACTKHSDDYINIIKKDRISPSHFLRYEQERELFNFFTNGLSAIETLGYMLYMICSIDNSNDFKVTTKEDLKDIVLNDTVSKLKKFYSVENITKELEKLINYQEYKDWVEVRNVLMHRETPGRIIMASTRKAEKERSDLWFKDIAINTQTTVCRLNWLELYLFKLIELTYDFTNKFI
;
A
#
# COMPACT_ATOMS: atom_id res chain seq x y z
N MET A 1 18.57 25.66 1.13
CA MET A 1 17.80 24.60 0.43
C MET A 1 18.66 23.35 0.40
N CYS A 2 18.36 22.31 1.18
CA CYS A 2 19.08 21.05 1.08
C CYS A 2 18.66 20.34 -0.21
N ASN A 3 19.60 20.09 -1.12
CA ASN A 3 19.37 19.27 -2.30
C ASN A 3 18.98 17.86 -1.85
N LYS A 4 17.72 17.49 -2.04
CA LYS A 4 17.24 16.12 -1.89
C LYS A 4 17.76 15.31 -3.08
N ASN A 5 18.75 14.45 -2.85
CA ASN A 5 19.41 13.66 -3.89
C ASN A 5 18.86 12.22 -3.98
N SER A 6 18.03 11.80 -3.01
CA SER A 6 17.41 10.48 -2.97
C SER A 6 15.88 10.57 -2.90
N ILE A 7 15.19 9.61 -3.54
CA ILE A 7 13.73 9.42 -3.37
C ILE A 7 13.34 9.24 -1.89
N LEU A 8 14.26 8.70 -1.08
CA LEU A 8 14.04 8.48 0.35
C LEU A 8 13.96 9.80 1.13
N ASP A 9 14.56 10.88 0.63
CA ASP A 9 14.49 12.20 1.27
C ASP A 9 13.08 12.82 1.20
N TYR A 10 12.16 12.21 0.46
CA TYR A 10 10.76 12.62 0.33
C TYR A 10 9.82 11.83 1.26
N LEU A 11 10.33 10.83 1.98
CA LEU A 11 9.55 10.04 2.93
C LEU A 11 9.32 10.83 4.23
N PRO A 12 8.23 10.55 4.97
CA PRO A 12 8.00 11.19 6.26
C PRO A 12 9.08 10.77 7.27
N PRO A 13 9.30 11.58 8.33
CA PRO A 13 10.31 11.29 9.35
C PRO A 13 10.16 9.91 10.02
N ASP A 14 8.93 9.43 10.16
CA ASP A 14 8.63 8.16 10.82
C ASP A 14 8.83 6.94 9.91
N PHE A 15 9.11 7.14 8.62
CA PHE A 15 9.44 6.02 7.73
C PHE A 15 10.73 5.33 8.23
N PRO A 16 10.77 3.99 8.38
CA PRO A 16 11.90 3.26 8.93
C PRO A 16 13.05 3.13 7.90
N GLN A 17 13.62 4.26 7.50
CA GLN A 17 14.56 4.38 6.38
C GLN A 17 15.82 3.55 6.57
N ASP A 18 16.38 3.53 7.79
CA ASP A 18 17.59 2.77 8.08
C ASP A 18 17.35 1.26 7.96
N LYS A 19 16.20 0.79 8.45
CA LYS A 19 15.81 -0.62 8.34
C LYS A 19 15.56 -0.99 6.88
N TYR A 20 14.82 -0.15 6.14
CA TYR A 20 14.59 -0.31 4.71
C TYR A 20 15.89 -0.47 3.91
N LYS A 21 16.90 0.38 4.17
CA LYS A 21 18.21 0.30 3.51
C LYS A 21 18.98 -0.96 3.91
N LYS A 22 18.97 -1.33 5.19
CA LYS A 22 19.69 -2.52 5.68
C LYS A 22 19.12 -3.82 5.11
N ILE A 23 17.80 -3.96 5.02
CA ILE A 23 17.15 -5.10 4.35
C ILE A 23 17.64 -5.18 2.90
N TYR A 24 17.66 -4.05 2.20
CA TYR A 24 18.08 -4.00 0.80
C TYR A 24 19.51 -4.50 0.59
N THR A 25 20.47 -3.98 1.35
CA THR A 25 21.87 -4.41 1.26
C THR A 25 22.03 -5.88 1.62
N LYS A 26 21.32 -6.36 2.64
CA LYS A 26 21.38 -7.74 3.12
C LYS A 26 20.88 -8.73 2.07
N VAL A 27 19.69 -8.51 1.49
CA VAL A 27 19.14 -9.41 0.47
C VAL A 27 20.07 -9.47 -0.75
N LEU A 28 20.65 -8.35 -1.16
CA LEU A 28 21.56 -8.33 -2.31
C LEU A 28 22.90 -9.06 -2.09
N HIS A 29 23.24 -9.41 -0.84
CA HIS A 29 24.40 -10.27 -0.57
C HIS A 29 24.24 -11.67 -1.20
N TYR A 30 23.00 -12.11 -1.43
CA TYR A 30 22.67 -13.43 -1.96
C TYR A 30 22.59 -13.50 -3.50
N LYS A 31 22.89 -12.39 -4.20
CA LYS A 31 22.67 -12.25 -5.65
C LYS A 31 23.33 -13.32 -6.51
N ASP A 32 24.48 -13.85 -6.08
CA ASP A 32 25.27 -14.79 -6.88
C ASP A 32 24.63 -16.19 -6.91
N ASN A 33 23.91 -16.56 -5.84
CA ASN A 33 23.21 -17.84 -5.73
C ASN A 33 21.70 -17.73 -6.00
N PHE A 34 21.13 -16.52 -5.87
CA PHE A 34 19.69 -16.26 -5.95
C PHE A 34 19.39 -15.06 -6.86
N GLN A 35 19.94 -15.07 -8.08
CA GLN A 35 19.90 -13.93 -9.00
C GLN A 35 18.47 -13.47 -9.31
N LEU A 36 17.55 -14.40 -9.59
CA LEU A 36 16.16 -14.07 -9.94
C LEU A 36 15.44 -13.42 -8.75
N GLN A 37 15.57 -14.02 -7.57
CA GLN A 37 14.99 -13.53 -6.31
C GLN A 37 15.53 -12.13 -5.99
N CYS A 38 16.84 -11.94 -6.05
CA CYS A 38 17.48 -10.66 -5.79
C CYS A 38 17.10 -9.59 -6.82
N GLN A 39 16.95 -9.96 -8.10
CA GLN A 39 16.49 -9.05 -9.14
C GLN A 39 15.05 -8.58 -8.87
N GLN A 40 14.14 -9.53 -8.63
CA GLN A 40 12.74 -9.23 -8.29
C GLN A 40 12.67 -8.39 -7.02
N PHE A 41 13.41 -8.79 -5.99
CA PHE A 41 13.51 -8.05 -4.74
C PHE A 41 13.96 -6.61 -4.96
N SER A 42 15.05 -6.41 -5.71
CA SER A 42 15.64 -5.09 -5.90
C SER A 42 14.69 -4.08 -6.57
N GLY A 43 13.90 -4.54 -7.55
CA GLY A 43 12.94 -3.72 -8.27
C GLY A 43 11.66 -3.47 -7.47
N GLY A 44 11.14 -4.51 -6.82
CA GLY A 44 9.94 -4.39 -5.99
C GLY A 44 10.17 -3.55 -4.74
N TRP A 45 11.31 -3.69 -4.06
CA TRP A 45 11.62 -2.94 -2.84
C TRP A 45 11.66 -1.44 -3.11
N ARG A 46 12.26 -1.01 -4.23
CA ARG A 46 12.19 0.39 -4.68
C ARG A 46 10.79 0.82 -5.07
N SER A 47 10.06 -0.06 -5.77
CA SER A 47 8.68 0.22 -6.20
C SER A 47 7.73 0.41 -5.02
N LEU A 48 7.98 -0.23 -3.87
CA LEU A 48 7.22 -0.02 -2.64
C LEU A 48 7.25 1.46 -2.20
N VAL A 49 8.44 2.09 -2.22
CA VAL A 49 8.60 3.51 -1.89
C VAL A 49 7.90 4.40 -2.93
N TYR A 50 8.06 4.10 -4.22
CA TYR A 50 7.38 4.87 -5.27
C TYR A 50 5.86 4.83 -5.15
N ARG A 51 5.29 3.65 -4.87
CA ARG A 51 3.85 3.46 -4.68
C ARG A 51 3.35 4.21 -3.44
N TYR A 52 4.07 4.12 -2.32
CA TYR A 52 3.70 4.87 -1.11
C TYR A 52 3.74 6.39 -1.34
N LEU A 53 4.78 6.92 -1.98
CA LEU A 53 4.86 8.35 -2.31
C LEU A 53 3.77 8.78 -3.30
N ALA A 54 3.46 7.96 -4.30
CA ALA A 54 2.35 8.23 -5.22
C ALA A 54 1.02 8.29 -4.46
N CYS A 55 0.75 7.32 -3.57
CA CYS A 55 -0.43 7.31 -2.71
C CYS A 55 -0.55 8.61 -1.89
N THR A 56 0.55 9.04 -1.25
CA THR A 56 0.62 10.29 -0.49
C THR A 56 0.29 11.50 -1.37
N LYS A 57 0.90 11.58 -2.56
CA LYS A 57 0.65 12.67 -3.52
C LYS A 57 -0.80 12.74 -3.97
N HIS A 58 -1.43 11.60 -4.25
CA HIS A 58 -2.83 11.53 -4.66
C HIS A 58 -3.78 11.87 -3.51
N SER A 59 -3.41 11.60 -2.25
CA SER A 59 -4.13 12.09 -1.07
C SER A 59 -4.10 13.63 -1.01
N ASP A 60 -2.92 14.24 -1.17
CA ASP A 60 -2.77 15.70 -1.14
C ASP A 60 -3.56 16.38 -2.25
N ASP A 61 -3.48 15.85 -3.47
CA ASP A 61 -4.21 16.38 -4.63
C ASP A 61 -5.72 16.26 -4.45
N TYR A 62 -6.20 15.11 -3.95
CA TYR A 62 -7.61 14.93 -3.61
C TYR A 62 -8.09 15.96 -2.58
N ILE A 63 -7.33 16.14 -1.48
CA ILE A 63 -7.65 17.13 -0.45
C ILE A 63 -7.71 18.55 -1.04
N ASN A 64 -6.79 18.88 -1.95
CA ASN A 64 -6.78 20.18 -2.62
C ASN A 64 -7.99 20.37 -3.53
N ILE A 65 -8.45 19.33 -4.23
CA ILE A 65 -9.68 19.38 -5.05
C ILE A 65 -10.91 19.56 -4.15
N ILE A 66 -11.02 18.80 -3.05
CA ILE A 66 -12.13 18.91 -2.09
C ILE A 66 -12.20 20.29 -1.43
N LYS A 67 -11.06 20.96 -1.21
CA LYS A 67 -11.04 22.32 -0.67
C LYS A 67 -11.54 23.37 -1.67
N LYS A 68 -11.46 23.12 -2.97
CA LYS A 68 -11.86 24.07 -4.03
C LYS A 68 -13.37 24.13 -4.24
N ASP A 69 -14.10 23.01 -4.10
CA ASP A 69 -15.55 22.99 -4.29
C ASP A 69 -16.20 21.82 -3.51
N ARG A 70 -17.00 22.15 -2.49
CA ARG A 70 -17.63 21.18 -1.59
C ARG A 70 -19.11 20.91 -1.87
N ILE A 71 -19.81 21.84 -2.54
CA ILE A 71 -21.27 21.89 -2.46
C ILE A 71 -21.92 21.28 -3.71
N SER A 72 -21.27 21.34 -4.87
CA SER A 72 -21.68 20.60 -6.07
C SER A 72 -20.58 20.66 -7.15
N PRO A 73 -19.54 19.80 -7.07
CA PRO A 73 -18.42 19.86 -8.01
C PRO A 73 -18.90 19.70 -9.45
N SER A 74 -18.34 20.53 -10.34
CA SER A 74 -18.50 20.38 -11.79
C SER A 74 -18.13 18.96 -12.24
N HIS A 75 -18.64 18.52 -13.40
CA HIS A 75 -18.30 17.21 -13.95
C HIS A 75 -16.78 16.99 -14.08
N PHE A 76 -16.04 18.05 -14.42
CA PHE A 76 -14.59 18.00 -14.49
C PHE A 76 -13.95 17.79 -13.11
N LEU A 77 -14.38 18.54 -12.09
CA LEU A 77 -13.87 18.35 -10.72
C LEU A 77 -14.24 16.97 -10.16
N ARG A 78 -15.40 16.41 -10.51
CA ARG A 78 -15.76 15.03 -10.17
C ARG A 78 -14.80 14.03 -10.82
N TYR A 79 -14.51 14.20 -12.11
CA TYR A 79 -13.51 13.37 -12.80
C TYR A 79 -12.15 13.44 -12.09
N GLU A 80 -11.69 14.63 -11.70
CA GLU A 80 -10.43 14.77 -10.96
C GLU A 80 -10.49 14.06 -9.60
N GLN A 81 -11.60 14.19 -8.86
CA GLN A 81 -11.78 13.46 -7.59
C GLN A 81 -11.70 11.93 -7.79
N GLU A 82 -12.42 11.37 -8.76
CA GLU A 82 -12.39 9.93 -9.04
C GLU A 82 -11.00 9.47 -9.49
N ARG A 83 -10.29 10.27 -10.30
CA ARG A 83 -8.91 10.01 -10.72
C ARG A 83 -7.98 9.93 -9.52
N GLU A 84 -8.04 10.92 -8.61
CA GLU A 84 -7.18 10.94 -7.42
C GLU A 84 -7.52 9.80 -6.47
N LEU A 85 -8.81 9.49 -6.26
CA LEU A 85 -9.22 8.35 -5.44
C LEU A 85 -8.75 7.02 -6.03
N PHE A 86 -8.93 6.81 -7.33
CA PHE A 86 -8.44 5.61 -8.01
C PHE A 86 -6.94 5.40 -7.81
N ASN A 87 -6.15 6.44 -8.05
CA ASN A 87 -4.71 6.33 -7.90
C ASN A 87 -4.28 6.21 -6.42
N PHE A 88 -4.97 6.87 -5.50
CA PHE A 88 -4.74 6.73 -4.05
C PHE A 88 -4.92 5.29 -3.60
N PHE A 89 -6.09 4.69 -3.86
CA PHE A 89 -6.43 3.33 -3.46
C PHE A 89 -5.56 2.28 -4.16
N THR A 90 -5.31 2.46 -5.46
CA THR A 90 -4.48 1.53 -6.23
C THR A 90 -3.04 1.53 -5.72
N ASN A 91 -2.42 2.70 -5.56
CA ASN A 91 -1.03 2.77 -5.14
C ASN A 91 -0.81 2.28 -3.70
N GLY A 92 -1.69 2.63 -2.76
CA GLY A 92 -1.55 2.19 -1.38
C GLY A 92 -1.76 0.68 -1.21
N LEU A 93 -2.77 0.09 -1.86
CA LEU A 93 -2.95 -1.36 -1.86
C LEU A 93 -1.76 -2.06 -2.52
N SER A 94 -1.31 -1.58 -3.67
CA SER A 94 -0.14 -2.14 -4.35
C SER A 94 1.14 -2.02 -3.52
N ALA A 95 1.30 -1.02 -2.65
CA ALA A 95 2.45 -0.93 -1.75
C ALA A 95 2.47 -2.12 -0.77
N ILE A 96 1.32 -2.49 -0.20
CA ILE A 96 1.17 -3.64 0.70
C ILE A 96 1.41 -4.96 -0.06
N GLU A 97 0.78 -5.13 -1.23
CA GLU A 97 0.96 -6.33 -2.06
C GLU A 97 2.43 -6.50 -2.49
N THR A 98 3.10 -5.38 -2.78
CA THR A 98 4.54 -5.37 -3.07
C THR A 98 5.35 -5.86 -1.88
N LEU A 99 5.06 -5.38 -0.66
CA LEU A 99 5.77 -5.85 0.54
C LEU A 99 5.62 -7.36 0.69
N GLY A 100 4.41 -7.89 0.53
CA GLY A 100 4.17 -9.34 0.56
C GLY A 100 4.99 -10.09 -0.48
N TYR A 101 4.94 -9.65 -1.74
CA TYR A 101 5.72 -10.25 -2.82
C TYR A 101 7.24 -10.19 -2.53
N MET A 102 7.74 -9.10 -1.95
CA MET A 102 9.15 -8.97 -1.53
C MET A 102 9.51 -9.89 -0.37
N LEU A 103 8.61 -10.08 0.58
CA LEU A 103 8.80 -11.03 1.67
C LEU A 103 8.84 -12.48 1.14
N TYR A 104 8.04 -12.81 0.13
CA TYR A 104 8.16 -14.10 -0.56
C TYR A 104 9.55 -14.28 -1.18
N MET A 105 10.13 -13.24 -1.80
CA MET A 105 11.50 -13.30 -2.32
C MET A 105 12.55 -13.51 -1.23
N ILE A 106 12.35 -12.93 -0.05
CA ILE A 106 13.22 -13.17 1.11
C ILE A 106 13.10 -14.63 1.57
N CYS A 107 11.87 -15.13 1.72
CA CYS A 107 11.63 -16.52 2.12
C CYS A 107 12.13 -17.53 1.08
N SER A 108 12.16 -17.20 -0.21
CA SER A 108 12.71 -18.09 -1.24
C SER A 108 14.23 -18.17 -1.25
N ILE A 109 14.91 -17.21 -0.60
CA ILE A 109 16.35 -17.28 -0.35
C ILE A 109 16.63 -18.20 0.84
N ASP A 110 15.86 -18.08 1.93
CA ASP A 110 16.01 -18.90 3.15
C ASP A 110 15.51 -20.35 2.96
N ASN A 111 14.30 -20.52 2.40
CA ASN A 111 13.64 -21.80 2.19
C ASN A 111 13.12 -21.94 0.75
N SER A 112 14.05 -22.17 -0.18
CA SER A 112 13.78 -22.29 -1.62
C SER A 112 12.92 -23.50 -2.01
N ASN A 113 12.86 -24.54 -1.17
CA ASN A 113 12.07 -25.75 -1.44
C ASN A 113 10.57 -25.48 -1.33
N ASP A 114 10.17 -24.66 -0.35
CA ASP A 114 8.76 -24.34 -0.08
C ASP A 114 8.32 -23.02 -0.72
N PHE A 115 9.25 -22.08 -0.88
CA PHE A 115 9.07 -20.80 -1.57
C PHE A 115 9.76 -20.84 -2.94
N LYS A 116 9.21 -21.65 -3.85
CA LYS A 116 9.80 -21.85 -5.17
C LYS A 116 9.72 -20.57 -6.02
N VAL A 117 10.86 -20.19 -6.59
CA VAL A 117 11.05 -19.15 -7.60
C VAL A 117 12.12 -19.64 -8.57
N THR A 118 11.73 -20.52 -9.49
CA THR A 118 12.65 -21.16 -10.44
C THR A 118 12.58 -20.47 -11.79
N THR A 119 11.39 -20.08 -12.20
CA THR A 119 11.11 -19.48 -13.52
C THR A 119 10.45 -18.12 -13.38
N LYS A 120 10.36 -17.36 -14.48
CA LYS A 120 9.61 -16.09 -14.49
C LYS A 120 8.10 -16.33 -14.45
N GLU A 121 7.65 -17.49 -14.89
CA GLU A 121 6.27 -17.92 -14.88
C GLU A 121 5.78 -18.09 -13.44
N ASP A 122 6.61 -18.66 -12.55
CA ASP A 122 6.31 -18.82 -11.12
C ASP A 122 5.95 -17.49 -10.43
N LEU A 123 6.47 -16.37 -10.94
CA LEU A 123 6.27 -15.05 -10.34
C LEU A 123 4.82 -14.57 -10.40
N LYS A 124 4.04 -15.05 -11.38
CA LYS A 124 2.64 -14.61 -11.59
C LYS A 124 1.70 -15.13 -10.51
N ASP A 125 2.06 -16.24 -9.89
CA ASP A 125 1.24 -16.90 -8.86
C ASP A 125 1.53 -16.37 -7.45
N ILE A 126 2.51 -15.48 -7.32
CA ILE A 126 2.89 -14.93 -6.01
C ILE A 126 1.99 -13.75 -5.69
N VAL A 127 0.94 -14.04 -4.93
CA VAL A 127 0.00 -13.05 -4.38
C VAL A 127 0.11 -12.96 -2.86
N LEU A 128 -0.39 -11.85 -2.29
CA LEU A 128 -0.26 -11.58 -0.85
C LEU A 128 -0.91 -12.68 0.01
N ASN A 129 -2.13 -13.11 -0.32
CA ASN A 129 -2.85 -14.13 0.46
C ASN A 129 -2.10 -15.47 0.50
N ASP A 130 -1.51 -15.88 -0.63
CA ASP A 130 -0.74 -17.12 -0.72
C ASP A 130 0.59 -16.98 0.03
N THR A 131 1.22 -15.80 -0.04
CA THR A 131 2.41 -15.48 0.75
C THR A 131 2.12 -15.59 2.24
N VAL A 132 1.03 -14.99 2.73
CA VAL A 132 0.61 -15.10 4.13
C VAL A 132 0.34 -16.56 4.52
N SER A 133 -0.33 -17.31 3.65
CA SER A 133 -0.61 -18.73 3.90
C SER A 133 0.67 -19.57 4.02
N LYS A 134 1.68 -19.32 3.17
CA LYS A 134 2.99 -19.98 3.28
C LYS A 134 3.76 -19.53 4.53
N LEU A 135 3.78 -18.24 4.84
CA LEU A 135 4.39 -17.72 6.07
C LEU A 135 3.77 -18.37 7.31
N LYS A 136 2.45 -18.51 7.36
CA LYS A 136 1.76 -19.21 8.45
C LYS A 136 2.17 -20.67 8.56
N LYS A 137 2.48 -21.33 7.44
CA LYS A 137 2.91 -22.73 7.43
C LYS A 137 4.35 -22.90 7.93
N PHE A 138 5.27 -22.04 7.49
CA PHE A 138 6.72 -22.24 7.70
C PHE A 138 7.35 -21.31 8.74
N TYR A 139 6.71 -20.18 9.03
CA TYR A 139 7.20 -19.11 9.90
C TYR A 139 6.11 -18.62 10.87
N SER A 140 5.28 -19.53 11.39
CA SER A 140 4.09 -19.21 12.21
C SER A 140 4.38 -18.41 13.49
N VAL A 141 5.57 -18.61 14.07
CA VAL A 141 5.98 -17.96 15.32
C VAL A 141 6.43 -16.51 15.10
N GLU A 142 6.81 -16.15 13.88
CA GLU A 142 7.39 -14.86 13.54
C GLU A 142 6.36 -13.73 13.61
N ASN A 143 6.79 -12.58 14.13
CA ASN A 143 5.92 -11.43 14.31
C ASN A 143 5.41 -10.87 12.97
N ILE A 144 6.24 -10.91 11.91
CA ILE A 144 5.83 -10.48 10.56
C ILE A 144 4.66 -11.32 10.04
N THR A 145 4.67 -12.64 10.28
CA THR A 145 3.60 -13.56 9.88
C THR A 145 2.29 -13.20 10.58
N LYS A 146 2.34 -13.05 11.90
CA LYS A 146 1.17 -12.70 12.72
C LYS A 146 0.60 -11.34 12.32
N GLU A 147 1.47 -10.37 12.03
CA GLU A 147 1.05 -9.02 11.66
C GLU A 147 0.43 -8.98 10.26
N LEU A 148 1.01 -9.66 9.28
CA LEU A 148 0.42 -9.76 7.94
C LEU A 148 -0.92 -10.50 7.95
N GLU A 149 -1.03 -11.57 8.74
CA GLU A 149 -2.30 -12.28 8.91
C GLU A 149 -3.37 -11.35 9.49
N LYS A 150 -3.03 -10.57 10.53
CA LYS A 150 -3.96 -9.57 11.06
C LYS A 150 -4.30 -8.52 10.01
N LEU A 151 -3.31 -8.02 9.28
CA LEU A 151 -3.49 -6.98 8.28
C LEU A 151 -4.54 -7.36 7.24
N ILE A 152 -4.42 -8.54 6.62
CA ILE A 152 -5.34 -8.96 5.56
C ILE A 152 -6.76 -9.22 6.08
N ASN A 153 -6.93 -9.32 7.40
CA ASN A 153 -8.21 -9.53 8.06
C ASN A 153 -8.86 -8.23 8.56
N TYR A 154 -8.12 -7.12 8.64
CA TYR A 154 -8.69 -5.82 9.00
C TYR A 154 -9.75 -5.36 8.00
N GLN A 155 -10.75 -4.65 8.52
CA GLN A 155 -11.83 -4.12 7.68
C GLN A 155 -11.27 -3.08 6.71
N GLU A 156 -10.34 -2.24 7.16
CA GLU A 156 -9.70 -1.23 6.34
C GLU A 156 -9.02 -1.87 5.13
N TYR A 157 -8.23 -2.94 5.31
CA TYR A 157 -7.61 -3.65 4.18
C TYR A 157 -8.65 -4.16 3.17
N LYS A 158 -9.75 -4.75 3.67
CA LYS A 158 -10.85 -5.25 2.82
C LYS A 158 -11.52 -4.11 2.06
N ASP A 159 -11.73 -2.97 2.71
CA ASP A 159 -12.28 -1.77 2.07
C ASP A 159 -11.36 -1.26 0.95
N TRP A 160 -10.04 -1.25 1.17
CA TRP A 160 -9.07 -0.87 0.13
C TRP A 160 -9.16 -1.79 -1.09
N VAL A 161 -9.23 -3.11 -0.88
CA VAL A 161 -9.38 -4.10 -1.97
C VAL A 161 -10.67 -3.86 -2.74
N GLU A 162 -11.78 -3.68 -2.01
CA GLU A 162 -13.09 -3.53 -2.62
C GLU A 162 -13.22 -2.21 -3.40
N VAL A 163 -12.83 -1.08 -2.81
CA VAL A 163 -12.85 0.22 -3.47
C VAL A 163 -12.00 0.19 -4.74
N ARG A 164 -10.79 -0.40 -4.67
CA ARG A 164 -9.93 -0.56 -5.84
C ARG A 164 -10.63 -1.37 -6.93
N ASN A 165 -11.28 -2.49 -6.59
CA ASN A 165 -12.00 -3.32 -7.55
C ASN A 165 -13.13 -2.56 -8.24
N VAL A 166 -13.96 -1.84 -7.49
CA VAL A 166 -15.06 -1.05 -8.06
C VAL A 166 -14.53 0.03 -9.01
N LEU A 167 -13.49 0.77 -8.60
CA LEU A 167 -12.93 1.82 -9.44
C LEU A 167 -12.21 1.28 -10.68
N MET A 168 -11.52 0.13 -10.58
CA MET A 168 -10.91 -0.53 -11.74
C MET A 168 -11.95 -0.96 -12.78
N HIS A 169 -13.10 -1.45 -12.35
CA HIS A 169 -14.19 -1.84 -13.24
C HIS A 169 -14.99 -0.64 -13.77
N ARG A 170 -14.55 0.59 -13.48
CA ARG A 170 -15.16 1.86 -13.91
C ARG A 170 -16.64 1.98 -13.55
N GLU A 171 -17.08 1.23 -12.55
CA GLU A 171 -18.32 1.57 -11.86
C GLU A 171 -18.02 2.88 -11.13
N THR A 172 -18.49 4.00 -11.69
CA THR A 172 -18.47 5.27 -10.97
C THR A 172 -19.50 5.15 -9.86
N PRO A 173 -19.08 5.05 -8.58
CA PRO A 173 -20.04 4.80 -7.52
C PRO A 173 -21.04 5.95 -7.49
N GLY A 174 -22.33 5.61 -7.41
CA GLY A 174 -23.38 6.61 -7.24
C GLY A 174 -23.09 7.46 -6.01
N ARG A 175 -23.24 8.78 -6.13
CA ARG A 175 -23.13 9.70 -4.99
C ARG A 175 -24.51 9.96 -4.41
N ILE A 176 -24.65 9.78 -3.09
CA ILE A 176 -25.88 10.16 -2.39
C ILE A 176 -25.74 11.64 -1.99
N ILE A 177 -26.41 12.50 -2.74
CA ILE A 177 -26.45 13.95 -2.47
C ILE A 177 -27.58 14.21 -1.47
N MET A 178 -27.24 14.56 -0.23
CA MET A 178 -28.24 14.90 0.78
C MET A 178 -28.71 16.35 0.62
N ALA A 179 -29.79 16.59 -0.13
CA ALA A 179 -30.44 17.90 -0.19
C ALA A 179 -31.03 18.28 1.18
N SER A 180 -30.69 19.46 1.72
CA SER A 180 -31.32 19.98 2.95
C SER A 180 -31.71 21.45 2.80
N THR A 181 -32.79 21.83 3.49
CA THR A 181 -33.26 23.20 3.64
C THR A 181 -32.36 23.98 4.60
N ARG A 182 -31.54 24.90 4.07
CA ARG A 182 -30.86 26.11 4.62
C ARG A 182 -30.30 26.17 6.06
N LYS A 183 -30.42 25.16 6.93
CA LYS A 183 -30.00 25.27 8.36
C LYS A 183 -29.01 24.20 8.83
N ALA A 184 -28.62 23.25 7.98
CA ALA A 184 -27.65 22.18 8.30
C ALA A 184 -26.40 22.21 7.39
N GLU A 185 -25.98 23.41 6.96
CA GLU A 185 -24.94 23.60 5.93
C GLU A 185 -23.49 23.29 6.36
N LYS A 186 -23.22 23.05 7.65
CA LYS A 186 -21.82 23.01 8.12
C LYS A 186 -21.13 21.64 8.11
N GLU A 187 -21.84 20.51 8.04
CA GLU A 187 -21.21 19.20 8.29
C GLU A 187 -21.83 18.02 7.51
N ARG A 188 -22.24 18.19 6.26
CA ARG A 188 -22.61 17.03 5.41
C ARG A 188 -21.59 16.81 4.31
N SER A 189 -20.88 15.69 4.40
CA SER A 189 -20.15 15.10 3.29
C SER A 189 -21.09 14.25 2.45
N ASP A 190 -21.08 14.44 1.14
CA ASP A 190 -21.70 13.48 0.21
C ASP A 190 -21.13 12.08 0.50
N LEU A 191 -21.99 11.06 0.42
CA LEU A 191 -21.54 9.69 0.55
C LEU A 191 -21.18 9.16 -0.84
N TRP A 192 -19.99 8.57 -0.92
CA TRP A 192 -19.45 7.79 -2.01
C TRP A 192 -19.34 6.35 -1.56
N PHE A 193 -19.43 5.40 -2.49
CA PHE A 193 -19.26 3.96 -2.30
C PHE A 193 -19.25 3.44 -0.84
N LYS A 194 -20.31 2.73 -0.41
CA LYS A 194 -20.43 2.16 0.95
C LYS A 194 -20.25 3.17 2.08
N ASP A 195 -20.99 4.27 2.03
CA ASP A 195 -21.01 5.29 3.08
C ASP A 195 -19.64 5.93 3.36
N ILE A 196 -18.70 5.83 2.43
CA ILE A 196 -17.44 6.56 2.48
C ILE A 196 -17.74 8.03 2.19
N ALA A 197 -17.64 8.86 3.20
CA ALA A 197 -17.75 10.29 3.04
C ALA A 197 -16.75 10.81 2.00
N ILE A 198 -17.19 11.74 1.14
CA ILE A 198 -16.34 12.58 0.27
C ILE A 198 -15.97 13.83 1.07
N ASN A 199 -14.81 13.81 1.70
CA ASN A 199 -14.30 14.95 2.44
C ASN A 199 -12.77 14.85 2.57
N THR A 200 -12.13 15.80 3.25
CA THR A 200 -10.67 15.74 3.41
C THR A 200 -10.19 14.55 4.25
N GLN A 201 -11.06 13.96 5.08
CA GLN A 201 -10.71 12.80 5.91
C GLN A 201 -10.73 11.49 5.15
N THR A 202 -11.37 11.43 3.97
CA THR A 202 -11.48 10.21 3.14
C THR A 202 -10.13 9.55 2.91
N THR A 203 -9.13 10.32 2.49
CA THR A 203 -7.78 9.82 2.21
C THR A 203 -6.87 9.93 3.43
N VAL A 204 -7.03 10.95 4.30
CA VAL A 204 -6.16 11.15 5.47
C VAL A 204 -6.21 9.97 6.44
N CYS A 205 -7.39 9.51 6.86
CA CYS A 205 -7.47 8.41 7.83
C CYS A 205 -6.90 7.10 7.25
N ARG A 206 -7.11 6.88 5.95
CA ARG A 206 -6.63 5.70 5.22
C ARG A 206 -5.13 5.74 4.98
N LEU A 207 -4.57 6.92 4.73
CA LEU A 207 -3.13 7.11 4.61
C LEU A 207 -2.45 6.86 5.96
N ASN A 208 -2.98 7.41 7.05
CA ASN A 208 -2.45 7.16 8.39
C ASN A 208 -2.48 5.67 8.75
N TRP A 209 -3.56 4.97 8.39
CA TRP A 209 -3.65 3.52 8.56
C TRP A 209 -2.60 2.78 7.73
N LEU A 210 -2.42 3.17 6.46
CA LEU A 210 -1.41 2.58 5.58
C LEU A 210 0.00 2.79 6.15
N GLU A 211 0.34 3.98 6.60
CA GLU A 211 1.65 4.31 7.20
C GLU A 211 1.93 3.46 8.43
N LEU A 212 0.98 3.40 9.36
CA LEU A 212 1.09 2.62 10.59
C LEU A 212 1.48 1.17 10.29
N TYR A 213 0.77 0.52 9.37
CA TYR A 213 1.00 -0.88 9.07
C TYR A 213 2.18 -1.11 8.13
N LEU A 214 2.34 -0.31 7.07
CA LEU A 214 3.44 -0.47 6.13
C LEU A 214 4.79 -0.27 6.83
N PHE A 215 4.90 0.73 7.71
CA PHE A 215 6.15 1.03 8.41
C PHE A 215 6.46 -0.07 9.40
N LYS A 216 5.47 -0.49 10.21
CA LYS A 216 5.61 -1.63 11.12
C LYS A 216 6.03 -2.89 10.39
N LEU A 217 5.47 -3.18 9.22
CA LEU A 217 5.83 -4.36 8.43
C LEU A 217 7.27 -4.28 7.90
N ILE A 218 7.78 -3.10 7.54
CA ILE A 218 9.20 -2.92 7.19
C ILE A 218 10.09 -3.21 8.40
N GLU A 219 9.70 -2.76 9.60
CA GLU A 219 10.46 -3.07 10.82
C GLU A 219 10.49 -4.57 11.11
N LEU A 220 9.33 -5.22 11.04
CA LEU A 220 9.21 -6.66 11.27
C LEU A 220 9.93 -7.47 10.17
N THR A 221 9.98 -6.96 8.95
CA THR A 221 10.78 -7.56 7.86
C THR A 221 12.27 -7.47 8.18
N TYR A 222 12.74 -6.36 8.76
CA TYR A 222 14.14 -6.23 9.18
C TYR A 222 14.50 -7.27 10.24
N ASP A 223 13.67 -7.41 11.28
CA ASP A 223 13.86 -8.40 12.33
C ASP A 223 13.85 -9.82 11.76
N PHE A 224 12.90 -10.12 10.86
CA PHE A 224 12.82 -11.39 10.16
C PHE A 224 14.09 -11.67 9.36
N THR A 225 14.55 -10.70 8.55
CA THR A 225 15.79 -10.90 7.79
C THR A 225 16.97 -11.15 8.70
N ASN A 226 17.12 -10.44 9.83
CA ASN A 226 18.22 -10.70 10.77
C ASN A 226 18.27 -12.10 11.35
N LYS A 227 17.15 -12.81 11.36
CA LYS A 227 17.07 -14.17 11.88
C LYS A 227 17.36 -15.24 10.83
N PHE A 228 16.95 -15.02 9.58
CA PHE A 228 16.93 -16.06 8.55
C PHE A 228 17.96 -15.85 7.43
N ILE A 229 18.39 -14.61 7.17
CA ILE A 229 19.39 -14.27 6.13
C ILE A 229 20.42 -13.24 6.62
#